data_AF-A0A7J9BPM7-F1
#
_entry.id   AF-A0A7J9BPM7-F1
#
_cell.length_a   1.000
_cell.length_b   1.000
_cell.length_c   1.000
_cell.angle_alpha   90.00
_cell.angle_beta   90.00
_cell.angle_gamma   90.00
#
_symmetry.space_group_name_H-M   'P 1'
#
loop_
_entity.id
_entity.type
_entity.pdbx_description
1 polymer ?
#
loop_
_entity_poly.entity_id
_entity_poly.type
_entity_poly.pdbx_seq_one_letter_code
_entity_poly.pdbx_strand_id
1 'polypeptide(L)' 'MVETRRWIRVKSDGAVKINTSYIAASGVLRNHNGKWILGFNHKLGKCTIFEAKLWVFLMV' A
#
# COMPACT_ATOMS: atom_id res chain seq x y z
N MET A 1 33.15 -2.68 -6.27
CA MET A 1 32.20 -2.85 -5.15
C MET A 1 30.80 -2.89 -5.75
N VAL A 2 30.21 -4.07 -5.91
CA VAL A 2 28.85 -4.22 -6.45
C VAL A 2 27.89 -4.20 -5.28
N GLU A 3 27.17 -3.11 -5.09
CA GLU A 3 26.15 -3.01 -4.04
C GLU A 3 24.91 -3.80 -4.47
N THR A 4 24.80 -5.04 -4.01
CA THR A 4 23.64 -5.91 -4.26
C THR A 4 22.48 -5.58 -3.32
N ARG A 5 22.03 -4.33 -3.28
CA ARG A 5 20.88 -3.94 -2.44
C ARG A 5 19.57 -4.31 -3.15
N ARG A 6 19.24 -5.60 -3.19
CA ARG A 6 17.97 -6.12 -3.76
C ARG A 6 16.82 -6.06 -2.76
N TRP A 7 16.58 -4.90 -2.16
CA TRP A 7 15.38 -4.67 -1.36
C TRP A 7 14.46 -3.68 -2.07
N ILE A 8 13.16 -3.95 -2.00
CA ILE A 8 12.09 -3.09 -2.49
C ILE A 8 11.38 -2.56 -1.26
N ARG A 9 11.26 -1.23 -1.16
CA ARG A 9 10.44 -0.58 -0.14
C ARG A 9 9.02 -0.52 -0.63
N VAL A 10 8.10 -1.08 0.14
CA VAL A 10 6.67 -0.90 -0.10
C VAL A 10 6.15 0.11 0.92
N LYS A 11 5.51 1.17 0.44
CA LYS A 11 4.78 2.12 1.27
C LYS A 11 3.30 1.99 0.92
N SER A 12 2.50 1.51 1.85
CA SER A 12 1.05 1.44 1.70
C SER A 12 0.38 2.53 2.53
N ASP A 13 -0.70 3.09 2.00
CA ASP A 13 -1.55 4.07 2.65
C ASP A 13 -3.02 3.66 2.48
N GLY A 14 -3.80 3.80 3.54
CA GLY A 14 -5.21 3.43 3.58
C GLY A 14 -6.05 4.65 3.94
N ALA A 15 -7.02 4.99 3.08
CA ALA A 15 -7.97 6.07 3.32
C ALA A 15 -9.36 5.50 3.61
N VAL A 16 -10.02 6.03 4.65
CA VAL A 16 -11.39 5.66 5.03
C VAL A 16 -12.30 6.87 4.94
N LYS A 17 -13.38 6.77 4.17
CA LYS A 17 -14.42 7.78 4.07
C LYS A 17 -15.51 7.51 5.11
N ILE A 18 -15.39 8.17 6.27
CA ILE A 18 -16.24 7.97 7.47
C ILE A 18 -17.74 8.00 7.15
N ASN A 19 -18.22 8.97 6.37
CA ASN A 19 -19.65 9.11 6.06
C ASN A 19 -20.26 7.93 5.28
N THR A 20 -19.44 7.13 4.62
CA THR A 20 -19.93 6.07 3.72
C THR A 20 -19.31 4.70 4.04
N SER A 21 -18.41 4.67 5.02
CA SER A 21 -17.54 3.54 5.38
C SER A 21 -16.74 2.95 4.22
N TYR A 22 -16.50 3.72 3.15
CA TYR A 22 -15.70 3.25 2.02
C TYR A 22 -14.22 3.34 2.33
N ILE A 23 -13.50 2.25 2.04
CA ILE A 23 -12.06 2.16 2.19
C ILE A 23 -11.42 2.08 0.81
N ALA A 24 -10.33 2.83 0.67
CA ALA A 24 -9.39 2.69 -0.42
C ALA A 24 -8.00 2.39 0.16
N ALA A 25 -7.36 1.36 -0.36
CA ALA A 25 -5.95 1.08 -0.12
C ALA A 25 -5.16 1.58 -1.32
N SER A 26 -3.98 2.13 -1.08
CA SER A 26 -3.04 2.48 -2.13
C SER A 26 -1.63 2.20 -1.66
N GLY A 27 -0.69 2.09 -2.58
CA GLY A 27 0.68 1.90 -2.20
C GLY A 27 1.65 2.11 -3.33
N VAL A 28 2.91 2.22 -2.96
CA VAL A 28 4.00 2.56 -3.85
C VAL A 28 5.19 1.66 -3.51
N LEU A 29 5.68 0.96 -4.53
CA LEU A 29 6.90 0.17 -4.49
C LEU A 29 8.06 1.04 -5.01
N ARG A 30 9.14 1.11 -4.25
CA ARG A 30 10.37 1.83 -4.61
C ARG A 30 11.56 0.90 -4.50
N ASN A 31 12.54 1.04 -5.40
CA ASN A 31 13.79 0.32 -5.26
C ASN A 31 14.65 0.93 -4.14
N HIS A 32 15.77 0.27 -3.83
CA HIS A 32 16.76 0.73 -2.85
C HIS A 32 17.32 2.13 -3.14
N ASN A 33 17.31 2.58 -4.40
CA ASN A 33 17.70 3.93 -4.82
C ASN A 33 16.56 4.95 -4.74
N GLY A 34 15.40 4.57 -4.19
CA GLY A 34 14.22 5.44 -4.08
C GLY A 34 13.46 5.64 -5.38
N LYS A 35 13.85 4.99 -6.49
CA LYS A 35 13.14 5.03 -7.77
C LYS A 35 11.81 4.32 -7.64
N TRP A 36 10.74 4.98 -8.08
CA TRP A 36 9.42 4.39 -8.17
C TRP A 36 9.42 3.23 -9.17
N ILE A 37 8.92 2.07 -8.73
CA ILE A 37 8.78 0.87 -9.56
C ILE A 37 7.32 0.73 -10.00
N LEU A 38 6.40 0.75 -9.03
CA LEU A 38 4.98 0.49 -9.27
C LEU A 38 4.14 1.19 -8.20
N GLY A 39 2.96 1.67 -8.58
CA GLY A 39 1.93 2.13 -7.65
C GLY A 39 0.67 1.32 -7.84
N PHE A 40 -0.03 1.03 -6.75
CA PHE A 40 -1.33 0.37 -6.79
C PHE A 40 -2.38 1.21 -6.06
N ASN A 41 -3.62 1.11 -6.53
CA ASN A 41 -4.79 1.70 -5.89
C ASN A 41 -5.92 0.68 -5.96
N HIS A 42 -6.49 0.33 -4.82
CA HIS A 42 -7.56 -0.65 -4.70
C HIS A 42 -8.70 -0.10 -3.85
N LYS A 43 -9.90 -0.09 -4.40
CA LYS A 43 -11.12 0.22 -3.65
C LYS A 43 -11.64 -1.06 -3.01
N LEU A 44 -11.53 -1.15 -1.68
CA LEU A 44 -11.97 -2.30 -0.89
C LEU A 44 -13.49 -2.29 -0.63
N GLY A 45 -14.16 -1.14 -0.82
CA GLY A 45 -15.60 -1.03 -0.57
C GLY A 45 -15.92 -0.73 0.90
N LYS A 46 -17.08 -1.19 1.39
CA LYS A 46 -17.47 -1.02 2.79
C LYS A 46 -16.85 -2.12 3.65
N CYS A 47 -15.89 -1.75 4.50
CA CYS A 47 -15.25 -2.63 5.47
C CYS A 47 -15.03 -1.87 6.79
N THR A 48 -14.69 -2.59 7.84
CA THR A 48 -14.26 -2.00 9.11
C THR A 48 -12.81 -1.47 9.01
N ILE A 49 -12.41 -0.56 9.90
CA ILE A 49 -11.04 -0.02 9.96
C ILE A 49 -10.01 -1.15 10.18
N PHE A 50 -10.40 -2.21 10.90
CA PHE A 50 -9.54 -3.34 11.18
C PHE A 50 -9.31 -4.18 9.92
N GLU A 51 -10.39 -4.49 9.19
CA GLU A 51 -10.30 -5.16 7.88
C GLU A 51 -9.52 -4.33 6.87
N ALA A 52 -9.70 -3.00 6.85
CA ALA A 52 -8.92 -2.10 5.99
C ALA A 52 -7.41 -2.29 6.18
N LYS A 53 -6.95 -2.27 7.44
CA LYS A 53 -5.54 -2.45 7.77
C LYS A 53 -5.05 -3.85 7.43
N LEU A 54 -5.86 -4.88 7.66
CA LEU A 54 -5.51 -6.26 7.34
C LEU A 54 -5.35 -6.46 5.81
N TRP A 55 -6.26 -5.91 5.02
CA TRP A 55 -6.21 -5.96 3.55
C TRP A 55 -4.99 -5.26 2.99
N VAL A 56 -4.65 -4.09 3.54
CA VAL A 56 -3.43 -3.36 3.16
C VAL A 56 -2.19 -4.22 3.44
N PHE A 57 -2.14 -4.94 4.56
CA PHE A 57 -1.03 -5.85 4.88
C PHE A 57 -1.00 -7.06 3.94
N LEU A 58 -2.15 -7.63 3.58
CA LEU A 58 -2.25 -8.78 2.68
C LEU A 58 -1.85 -8.45 1.23
N MET A 59 -1.98 -7.18 0.82
CA MET A 59 -1.67 -6.73 -0.54
C MET A 59 -0.19 -6.36 -0.76
N VAL A 60 0.63 -6.33 0.30
CA VAL A 60 2.07 -6.05 0.25
C VAL A 60 2.86 -7.34 0.14
#